data_AF-A0A8C1KNQ7-F1
#
_entry.id   AF-A0A8C1KNQ7-F1
#
_cell.length_a   1.000
_cell.length_b   1.000
_cell.length_c   1.000
_cell.angle_alpha   90.00
_cell.angle_beta   90.00
_cell.angle_gamma   90.00
#
_symmetry.space_group_name_H-M   'P 1'
#
loop_
_entity.id
_entity.type
_entity.pdbx_description
1 polymer ?
#
loop_
_entity_poly.entity_id
_entity_poly.type
_entity_poly.pdbx_seq_one_letter_code
_entity_poly.pdbx_strand_id
1 'polypeptide(L)'
;NQARLCYLTDLTNQVIGDEICNWATFAVGPGHGIQMKSGRLIIPAYVYYIHCRCFPFNFLHKVRPHALSFYSDDCGVTWQMGEKIPMESCECEMAEIIDHADQSHLYCNTRSTCGHRVEALTIDNPHVAKKLVEPRHGCQGSVLSFPVPEPSDECVEFCPDQATEKTWLLYCHPTNPRKRACLGVYLNKSPWDASGWEDHKLIIYDGPNGYSDLAQCGDGKQFACLMECGEISEVFKLSDII
;
A
#
# COMPACT_ATOMS: atom_id res chain seq x y z
N ASN A 1 -30.60 24.45 9.83
CA ASN A 1 -29.15 24.59 10.05
C ASN A 1 -28.73 23.89 11.33
N GLN A 2 -28.53 22.57 11.28
CA GLN A 2 -27.84 21.85 12.35
C GLN A 2 -26.37 21.73 11.93
N ALA A 3 -25.52 22.55 12.52
CA ALA A 3 -24.10 22.29 12.51
C ALA A 3 -23.88 20.96 13.26
N ARG A 4 -23.49 19.89 12.56
CA ARG A 4 -22.99 18.69 13.21
C ARG A 4 -21.71 19.07 13.93
N LEU A 5 -21.74 19.05 15.25
CA LEU A 5 -20.54 19.08 16.08
C LEU A 5 -19.73 17.81 15.77
N CYS A 6 -18.61 17.97 15.06
CA CYS A 6 -17.64 16.90 14.92
C CYS A 6 -16.88 16.81 16.24
N TYR A 7 -17.21 15.81 17.06
CA TYR A 7 -16.40 15.47 18.22
C TYR A 7 -15.16 14.71 17.74
N LEU A 8 -13.98 15.12 18.21
CA LEU A 8 -12.75 14.37 18.03
C LEU A 8 -12.76 13.17 18.96
N THR A 9 -12.56 11.97 18.42
CA THR A 9 -12.45 10.73 19.20
C THR A 9 -11.02 10.20 19.08
N ASP A 10 -10.33 10.05 20.21
CA ASP A 10 -9.04 9.36 20.25
C ASP A 10 -9.28 7.84 20.36
N LEU A 11 -8.84 7.10 19.35
CA LEU A 11 -9.00 5.65 19.25
C LEU A 11 -7.82 4.87 19.84
N THR A 12 -6.74 5.53 20.26
CA THR A 12 -5.47 4.88 20.63
C THR A 12 -5.66 3.79 21.68
N ASN A 13 -6.27 4.13 22.83
CA ASN A 13 -6.47 3.17 23.91
C ASN A 13 -7.54 2.11 23.58
N GLN A 14 -8.56 2.48 22.80
CA GLN A 14 -9.65 1.55 22.42
C GLN A 14 -9.17 0.47 21.46
N VAL A 15 -8.30 0.83 20.50
CA VAL A 15 -7.89 -0.04 19.40
C VAL A 15 -6.57 -0.75 19.68
N ILE A 16 -5.60 -0.04 20.27
CA ILE A 16 -4.24 -0.56 20.49
C ILE A 16 -4.10 -1.09 21.93
N GLY A 17 -4.75 -0.45 22.90
CA GLY A 17 -4.70 -0.85 24.31
C GLY A 17 -3.27 -0.90 24.85
N ASP A 18 -2.98 -1.90 25.70
CA ASP A 18 -1.68 -2.05 26.36
C ASP A 18 -0.51 -2.32 25.40
N GLU A 19 -0.79 -2.80 24.18
CA GLU A 19 0.24 -3.07 23.16
C GLU A 19 1.00 -1.79 22.78
N ILE A 20 0.40 -0.61 22.97
CA ILE A 20 1.04 0.69 22.74
C ILE A 20 2.33 0.86 23.55
N CYS A 21 2.43 0.21 24.72
CA CYS A 21 3.64 0.26 25.52
C CYS A 21 4.85 -0.30 24.75
N ASN A 22 4.63 -1.30 23.91
CA ASN A 22 5.66 -1.94 23.08
C ASN A 22 5.99 -1.15 21.82
N TRP A 23 5.42 0.05 21.62
CA TRP A 23 5.60 0.85 20.42
C TRP A 23 6.46 2.07 20.75
N ALA A 24 7.51 2.31 19.96
CA ALA A 24 8.29 3.54 20.05
C ALA A 24 7.56 4.71 19.38
N THR A 25 6.92 4.42 18.24
CA THR A 25 5.99 5.30 17.52
C THR A 25 5.19 4.47 16.52
N PHE A 26 4.09 5.01 16.03
CA PHE A 26 3.35 4.46 14.89
C PHE A 26 2.82 5.61 14.04
N ALA A 27 2.47 5.31 12.80
CA ALA A 27 1.73 6.21 11.95
C ALA A 27 0.74 5.41 11.10
N VAL A 28 -0.37 6.05 10.77
CA VAL A 28 -1.20 5.59 9.66
C VAL A 28 -0.46 5.88 8.35
N GLY A 29 -0.50 4.92 7.44
CA GLY A 29 0.19 5.01 6.15
C GLY A 29 -0.31 6.23 5.37
N PRO A 30 0.59 7.02 4.75
CA PRO A 30 0.17 8.05 3.83
C PRO A 30 -0.32 7.43 2.52
N GLY A 31 -1.28 8.11 1.89
CA GLY A 31 -1.99 7.62 0.70
C GLY A 31 -3.47 7.43 1.05
N HIS A 32 -4.00 6.25 0.81
CA HIS A 32 -5.43 5.95 1.01
C HIS A 32 -5.69 4.71 1.87
N GLY A 33 -6.96 4.56 2.26
CA GLY A 33 -7.50 3.32 2.81
C GLY A 33 -8.49 2.70 1.82
N ILE A 34 -8.87 1.45 2.06
CA ILE A 34 -9.80 0.73 1.17
C ILE A 34 -11.06 0.31 1.90
N GLN A 35 -12.14 0.17 1.13
CA GLN A 35 -13.32 -0.56 1.56
C GLN A 35 -13.39 -1.87 0.75
N MET A 36 -13.31 -3.00 1.44
CA MET A 36 -13.43 -4.32 0.82
C MET A 36 -14.86 -4.57 0.34
N LYS A 37 -15.05 -5.52 -0.56
CA LYS A 37 -16.35 -6.02 -1.02
C LYS A 37 -17.27 -6.45 0.12
N SER A 38 -16.71 -6.94 1.22
CA SER A 38 -17.46 -7.29 2.44
C SER A 38 -18.05 -6.09 3.19
N GLY A 39 -17.63 -4.87 2.85
CA GLY A 39 -17.93 -3.64 3.56
C GLY A 39 -16.88 -3.26 4.62
N ARG A 40 -15.93 -4.16 4.92
CA ARG A 40 -14.83 -3.90 5.86
C ARG A 40 -13.99 -2.72 5.39
N LEU A 41 -13.80 -1.73 6.26
CA LEU A 41 -12.88 -0.62 6.06
C LEU A 41 -11.48 -1.02 6.53
N ILE A 42 -10.45 -0.62 5.80
CA ILE A 42 -9.05 -0.90 6.13
C ILE A 42 -8.23 0.38 5.99
N ILE A 43 -7.43 0.66 7.02
CA ILE A 43 -6.47 1.75 7.07
C ILE A 43 -5.07 1.14 7.23
N PRO A 44 -4.19 1.25 6.22
CA PRO A 44 -2.80 0.85 6.34
C PRO A 44 -2.09 1.63 7.45
N ALA A 45 -1.19 0.97 8.18
CA ALA A 45 -0.42 1.59 9.24
C ALA A 45 0.93 0.88 9.42
N TYR A 46 1.84 1.51 10.13
CA TYR A 46 3.08 0.87 10.54
C TYR A 46 3.50 1.31 11.94
N VAL A 47 4.24 0.44 12.60
CA VAL A 47 4.72 0.64 13.97
C VAL A 47 6.21 0.40 14.05
N TYR A 48 6.92 1.27 14.78
CA TYR A 48 8.27 0.99 15.26
C TYR A 48 8.19 0.19 16.57
N TYR A 49 8.28 -1.13 16.46
CA TYR A 49 8.06 -2.06 17.56
C TYR A 49 9.32 -2.29 18.41
N ILE A 50 9.17 -2.26 19.73
CA ILE A 50 10.24 -2.47 20.71
C ILE A 50 10.35 -3.96 21.04
N HIS A 51 11.30 -4.66 20.41
CA HIS A 51 11.50 -6.10 20.61
C HIS A 51 12.25 -6.44 21.91
N CYS A 52 13.01 -5.50 22.46
CA CYS A 52 13.79 -5.74 23.69
C CYS A 52 13.95 -4.44 24.47
N ARG A 53 13.66 -4.50 25.79
CA ARG A 53 13.97 -3.45 26.77
C ARG A 53 15.08 -3.95 27.69
N CYS A 54 16.25 -3.32 27.65
CA CYS A 54 17.35 -3.67 28.54
C CYS A 54 17.31 -2.79 29.80
N PHE A 55 17.05 -3.40 30.96
CA PHE A 55 17.28 -2.78 32.27
C PHE A 55 18.79 -2.84 32.62
N PRO A 56 19.38 -1.87 33.34
CA PRO A 56 18.75 -0.78 34.11
C PRO A 56 18.67 0.59 33.40
N PHE A 57 19.10 0.69 32.14
CA PHE A 57 19.25 1.99 31.47
C PHE A 57 18.15 2.34 30.45
N ASN A 58 17.08 1.53 30.32
CA ASN A 58 15.96 1.76 29.41
C ASN A 58 16.37 2.09 27.95
N PHE A 59 17.55 1.65 27.50
CA PHE A 59 17.95 1.81 26.11
C PHE A 59 17.13 0.85 25.24
N LEU A 60 16.43 1.41 24.26
CA LEU A 60 15.67 0.70 23.22
C LEU A 60 16.66 0.06 22.24
N HIS A 61 17.19 -1.13 22.57
CA HIS A 61 18.27 -1.75 21.78
C HIS A 61 17.82 -2.37 20.47
N LYS A 62 16.52 -2.67 20.31
CA LYS A 62 16.01 -3.34 19.10
C LYS A 62 14.61 -2.85 18.76
N VAL A 63 14.56 -1.71 18.07
CA VAL A 63 13.32 -1.18 17.48
C VAL A 63 13.31 -1.52 16.00
N ARG A 64 12.23 -2.13 15.51
CA ARG A 64 12.07 -2.48 14.08
C ARG A 64 10.69 -2.06 13.59
N PRO A 65 10.58 -1.47 12.39
CA PRO A 65 9.31 -1.14 11.81
C PRO A 65 8.58 -2.41 11.33
N HIS A 66 7.27 -2.45 11.52
CA HIS A 66 6.38 -3.45 10.96
C HIS A 66 5.11 -2.79 10.43
N ALA A 67 4.72 -3.12 9.20
CA ALA A 67 3.43 -2.77 8.63
C ALA A 67 2.30 -3.59 9.28
N LEU A 68 1.12 -3.00 9.39
CA LEU A 68 -0.12 -3.60 9.87
C LEU A 68 -1.31 -2.84 9.27
N SER A 69 -2.53 -3.24 9.62
CA SER A 69 -3.74 -2.47 9.32
C SER A 69 -4.59 -2.25 10.55
N PHE A 70 -5.34 -1.15 10.57
CA PHE A 70 -6.54 -1.03 11.38
C PHE A 70 -7.75 -1.31 10.49
N TYR A 71 -8.77 -1.97 11.02
CA TYR A 71 -9.97 -2.28 10.26
C TYR A 71 -11.24 -2.10 11.07
N SER A 72 -12.35 -1.90 10.36
CA SER A 72 -13.69 -1.75 10.93
C SER A 72 -14.71 -2.54 10.11
N ASP A 73 -15.57 -3.28 10.81
CA ASP A 73 -16.65 -4.09 10.22
C ASP A 73 -18.04 -3.45 10.39
N ASP A 74 -18.12 -2.28 11.03
CA ASP A 74 -19.36 -1.61 11.43
C ASP A 74 -19.40 -0.15 10.94
N CYS A 75 -18.89 0.08 9.73
CA CYS A 75 -18.86 1.40 9.07
C CYS A 75 -18.07 2.47 9.85
N GLY A 76 -17.01 2.07 10.54
CA GLY A 76 -16.10 2.97 11.25
C GLY A 76 -16.54 3.32 12.67
N VAL A 77 -17.53 2.63 13.24
CA VAL A 77 -18.00 2.86 14.61
C VAL A 77 -17.01 2.29 15.63
N THR A 78 -16.54 1.07 15.39
CA THR A 78 -15.45 0.44 16.15
C THR A 78 -14.33 0.00 15.23
N TRP A 79 -13.12 -0.02 15.79
CA TRP A 79 -11.89 -0.32 15.06
C TRP A 79 -11.11 -1.40 15.79
N GLN A 80 -10.45 -2.23 15.01
CA GLN A 80 -9.60 -3.34 15.46
C GLN A 80 -8.23 -3.21 14.82
N MET A 81 -7.22 -3.75 15.49
CA MET A 81 -5.85 -3.80 14.99
C MET A 81 -5.57 -5.19 14.39
N GLY A 82 -5.09 -5.22 13.15
CA GLY A 82 -4.64 -6.42 12.48
C GLY A 82 -3.25 -6.87 12.94
N GLU A 83 -2.84 -8.04 12.45
CA GLU A 83 -1.51 -8.57 12.74
C GLU A 83 -0.41 -7.77 12.03
N LYS A 84 0.79 -7.79 12.63
CA LYS A 84 1.98 -7.15 12.06
C LYS A 84 2.61 -8.07 11.02
N ILE A 85 3.06 -7.52 9.90
CA ILE A 85 3.89 -8.25 8.95
C ILE A 85 5.19 -8.69 9.67
N PRO A 86 5.54 -9.99 9.67
CA PRO A 86 6.70 -10.49 10.44
C PRO A 86 8.05 -10.03 9.86
N MET A 87 8.08 -9.64 8.59
CA MET A 87 9.25 -9.03 7.95
C MET A 87 9.37 -7.54 8.31
N GLU A 88 10.59 -7.03 8.41
CA GLU A 88 10.83 -5.59 8.62
C GLU A 88 10.21 -4.79 7.48
N SER A 89 9.29 -3.90 7.83
CA SER A 89 8.38 -3.24 6.90
C SER A 89 7.93 -1.90 7.47
N CYS A 90 7.75 -0.88 6.64
CA CYS A 90 7.39 0.48 7.09
C CYS A 90 6.10 0.93 6.39
N GLU A 91 6.05 2.20 5.95
CA GLU A 91 4.97 2.76 5.14
C GLU A 91 4.44 1.75 4.12
N CYS A 92 3.14 1.50 4.18
CA CYS A 92 2.46 0.48 3.40
C CYS A 92 1.17 1.01 2.84
N GLU A 93 0.75 0.35 1.77
CA GLU A 93 -0.49 0.58 1.04
C GLU A 93 -1.13 -0.79 0.76
N MET A 94 -2.45 -0.84 0.70
CA MET A 94 -3.19 -2.11 0.65
C MET A 94 -4.28 -2.10 -0.40
N ALA A 95 -4.51 -3.25 -1.00
CA ALA A 95 -5.55 -3.44 -2.02
C ALA A 95 -6.32 -4.75 -1.76
N GLU A 96 -7.57 -4.79 -2.19
CA GLU A 96 -8.36 -6.04 -2.19
C GLU A 96 -8.16 -6.77 -3.53
N ILE A 97 -7.78 -8.04 -3.45
CA ILE A 97 -7.77 -8.94 -4.60
C ILE A 97 -8.99 -9.87 -4.49
N ILE A 98 -9.76 -9.98 -5.57
CA ILE A 98 -10.87 -10.94 -5.66
C ILE A 98 -10.44 -12.09 -6.54
N ASP A 99 -10.49 -13.31 -5.98
CA ASP A 99 -10.15 -14.51 -6.72
C ASP A 99 -11.25 -15.00 -7.66
N HIS A 100 -10.92 -15.98 -8.48
CA HIS A 100 -11.89 -16.73 -9.30
C HIS A 100 -13.13 -17.20 -8.54
N ALA A 101 -12.92 -17.67 -7.31
CA ALA A 101 -13.96 -18.19 -6.44
C ALA A 101 -14.75 -17.06 -5.74
N ASP A 102 -14.52 -15.81 -6.14
CA ASP A 102 -15.20 -14.61 -5.62
C ASP A 102 -14.85 -14.28 -4.16
N GLN A 103 -13.74 -14.82 -3.66
CA GLN A 103 -13.24 -14.57 -2.31
C GLN A 103 -12.31 -13.37 -2.29
N SER A 104 -12.43 -12.58 -1.23
CA SER A 104 -11.65 -11.36 -1.02
C SER A 104 -10.40 -11.64 -0.21
N HIS A 105 -9.26 -11.15 -0.69
CA HIS A 105 -7.96 -11.30 -0.05
C HIS A 105 -7.28 -9.94 0.08
N LEU A 106 -6.72 -9.67 1.25
CA LEU A 106 -6.01 -8.42 1.50
C LEU A 106 -4.58 -8.55 1.00
N TYR A 107 -4.19 -7.68 0.08
CA TYR A 107 -2.81 -7.52 -0.36
C TYR A 107 -2.19 -6.31 0.30
N CYS A 108 -0.95 -6.45 0.76
CA CYS A 108 -0.17 -5.36 1.33
C CYS A 108 1.15 -5.22 0.59
N ASN A 109 1.45 -4.01 0.12
CA ASN A 109 2.76 -3.61 -0.37
C ASN A 109 3.41 -2.66 0.64
N THR A 110 4.65 -2.92 1.04
CA THR A 110 5.31 -2.13 2.08
C THR A 110 6.75 -1.77 1.72
N ARG A 111 7.13 -0.56 2.16
CA ARG A 111 8.48 -0.03 2.10
C ARG A 111 9.41 -0.90 2.91
N SER A 112 10.57 -1.19 2.33
CA SER A 112 11.60 -1.98 2.99
C SER A 112 12.97 -1.30 2.89
N THR A 113 13.94 -1.87 3.59
CA THR A 113 15.36 -1.48 3.54
C THR A 113 16.20 -2.43 2.68
N CYS A 114 15.59 -3.45 2.05
CA CYS A 114 16.30 -4.49 1.28
C CYS A 114 16.51 -4.14 -0.21
N GLY A 115 16.18 -2.90 -0.61
CA GLY A 115 16.33 -2.41 -1.99
C GLY A 115 15.19 -2.78 -2.93
N HIS A 116 14.14 -3.43 -2.42
CA HIS A 116 12.91 -3.78 -3.14
C HIS A 116 11.70 -3.65 -2.21
N ARG A 117 10.49 -3.62 -2.76
CA ARG A 117 9.26 -3.70 -1.95
C ARG A 117 9.13 -5.09 -1.31
N VAL A 118 8.43 -5.12 -0.18
CA VAL A 118 7.95 -6.37 0.42
C VAL A 118 6.45 -6.45 0.20
N GLU A 119 5.97 -7.64 -0.12
CA GLU A 119 4.57 -7.90 -0.39
C GLU A 119 4.07 -9.05 0.48
N ALA A 120 2.82 -8.96 0.93
CA ALA A 120 2.16 -10.01 1.68
C ALA A 120 0.71 -10.12 1.20
N LEU A 121 0.29 -11.36 0.95
CA LEU A 121 -1.11 -11.69 0.72
C LEU A 121 -1.66 -12.27 2.02
N THR A 122 -2.81 -11.76 2.47
CA THR A 122 -3.44 -12.08 3.76
C THR A 122 -2.52 -11.90 4.98
N ILE A 123 -1.49 -11.03 4.88
CA ILE A 123 -0.42 -10.82 5.88
C ILE A 123 0.53 -12.04 6.03
N ASP A 124 0.15 -13.19 5.48
CA ASP A 124 0.90 -14.43 5.52
C ASP A 124 2.07 -14.43 4.52
N ASN A 125 3.15 -15.14 4.89
CA ASN A 125 4.30 -15.41 4.03
C ASN A 125 4.83 -14.19 3.24
N PRO A 126 5.19 -13.08 3.90
CA PRO A 126 5.73 -11.92 3.21
C PRO A 126 7.00 -12.28 2.44
N HIS A 127 7.15 -11.71 1.25
CA HIS A 127 8.30 -11.94 0.41
C HIS A 127 8.73 -10.66 -0.32
N VAL A 128 9.96 -10.69 -0.85
CA VAL A 128 10.52 -9.55 -1.58
C VAL A 128 10.00 -9.55 -3.03
N ALA A 129 9.39 -8.45 -3.43
CA ALA A 129 8.92 -8.22 -4.79
C ALA A 129 10.08 -7.76 -5.69
N LYS A 130 10.76 -8.72 -6.31
CA LYS A 130 12.00 -8.48 -7.08
C LYS A 130 11.85 -7.46 -8.23
N LYS A 131 10.63 -7.27 -8.75
CA LYS A 131 10.37 -6.34 -9.86
C LYS A 131 10.08 -4.91 -9.38
N LEU A 132 9.71 -4.75 -8.11
CA LEU A 132 9.45 -3.44 -7.51
C LEU A 132 10.66 -2.98 -6.72
N VAL A 133 11.53 -2.22 -7.38
CA VAL A 133 12.77 -1.69 -6.79
C VAL A 133 12.47 -0.62 -5.74
N GLU A 134 13.35 -0.48 -4.76
CA GLU A 134 13.27 0.56 -3.73
C GLU A 134 14.49 1.49 -3.83
N PRO A 135 14.30 2.84 -3.82
CA PRO A 135 15.41 3.78 -3.68
C PRO A 135 16.24 3.50 -2.42
N ARG A 136 17.53 3.88 -2.44
CA ARG A 136 18.49 3.66 -1.34
C ARG A 136 17.97 3.97 0.08
N HIS A 137 17.12 4.99 0.23
CA HIS A 137 16.54 5.40 1.52
C HIS A 137 15.06 5.06 1.65
N GLY A 138 14.47 4.40 0.67
CA GLY A 138 13.05 4.10 0.59
C GLY A 138 12.16 5.31 0.30
N CYS A 139 10.96 5.00 -0.18
CA CYS A 139 9.89 5.94 -0.46
C CYS A 139 8.53 5.29 -0.15
N GLN A 140 7.51 6.09 0.10
CA GLN A 140 6.14 5.60 -0.03
C GLN A 140 5.88 5.26 -1.51
N GLY A 141 4.95 4.33 -1.74
CA GLY A 141 4.38 4.03 -3.05
C GLY A 141 2.93 3.62 -2.86
N SER A 142 2.12 3.78 -3.89
CA SER A 142 0.68 3.55 -3.86
C SER A 142 0.30 2.32 -4.69
N VAL A 143 -0.60 1.49 -4.14
CA VAL A 143 -1.17 0.33 -4.84
C VAL A 143 -2.67 0.49 -4.93
N LEU A 144 -3.25 0.10 -6.06
CA LEU A 144 -4.68 0.11 -6.29
C LEU A 144 -5.08 -1.21 -6.95
N SER A 145 -6.19 -1.80 -6.52
CA SER A 145 -6.83 -2.90 -7.24
C SER A 145 -7.96 -2.42 -8.15
N PHE A 146 -8.14 -3.08 -9.27
CA PHE A 146 -9.23 -2.79 -10.21
C PHE A 146 -9.69 -4.07 -10.93
N PRO A 147 -10.98 -4.15 -11.35
CA PRO A 147 -11.49 -5.32 -12.05
C PRO A 147 -10.73 -5.60 -13.35
N VAL A 148 -10.62 -6.86 -13.73
CA VAL A 148 -10.10 -7.23 -15.06
C VAL A 148 -10.96 -6.56 -16.12
N PRO A 149 -10.37 -5.82 -17.09
CA PRO A 149 -11.13 -5.22 -18.17
C PRO A 149 -11.82 -6.29 -19.00
N GLU A 150 -13.11 -6.10 -19.29
CA GLU A 150 -13.84 -6.95 -20.22
C GLU A 150 -13.15 -6.94 -21.60
N PRO A 151 -13.04 -8.10 -22.28
CA PRO A 151 -12.46 -8.14 -23.62
C PRO A 151 -13.21 -7.17 -24.54
N SER A 152 -12.49 -6.27 -25.20
CA SER A 152 -13.08 -5.52 -26.32
C SER A 152 -13.23 -6.44 -27.52
N ASP A 153 -14.27 -6.24 -28.32
CA ASP A 153 -14.53 -7.00 -29.57
C ASP A 153 -13.36 -6.95 -30.59
N GLU A 154 -12.35 -6.10 -30.36
CA GLU A 154 -11.19 -5.89 -31.23
C GLU A 154 -9.94 -6.70 -30.83
N CYS A 155 -9.92 -7.36 -29.67
CA CYS A 155 -8.75 -8.08 -29.15
C CYS A 155 -8.97 -9.59 -29.08
N VAL A 156 -9.24 -10.21 -30.23
CA VAL A 156 -9.41 -11.67 -30.35
C VAL A 156 -8.05 -12.36 -30.58
N GLU A 157 -7.03 -12.09 -29.78
CA GLU A 157 -5.74 -12.77 -29.95
C GLU A 157 -4.85 -12.82 -28.70
N PHE A 158 -5.42 -13.17 -27.53
CA PHE A 158 -4.77 -14.02 -26.50
C PHE A 158 -5.78 -14.27 -25.36
N CYS A 159 -6.57 -15.34 -25.47
CA CYS A 159 -7.27 -15.88 -24.30
C CYS A 159 -6.47 -17.08 -23.81
N PRO A 160 -5.57 -16.94 -22.81
CA PRO A 160 -5.32 -18.08 -21.96
C PRO A 160 -6.63 -18.34 -21.22
N ASP A 161 -7.13 -19.55 -21.38
CA ASP A 161 -8.37 -20.12 -20.83
C ASP A 161 -8.45 -20.09 -19.28
N GLN A 162 -7.67 -19.25 -18.59
CA GLN A 162 -7.51 -19.22 -17.13
C GLN A 162 -7.00 -17.85 -16.64
N ALA A 163 -7.78 -16.78 -16.78
CA ALA A 163 -7.45 -15.54 -16.07
C ALA A 163 -7.74 -15.70 -14.58
N THR A 164 -6.88 -16.42 -13.84
CA THR A 164 -6.60 -16.36 -12.37
C THR A 164 -7.64 -15.70 -11.45
N GLU A 165 -7.92 -14.45 -11.74
CA GLU A 165 -8.39 -13.49 -10.77
C GLU A 165 -9.37 -12.55 -11.43
N LYS A 166 -10.29 -12.01 -10.64
CA LYS A 166 -11.22 -10.97 -11.10
C LYS A 166 -10.63 -9.58 -10.97
N THR A 167 -9.39 -9.47 -10.48
CA THR A 167 -8.78 -8.21 -10.10
C THR A 167 -7.29 -8.16 -10.50
N TRP A 168 -6.87 -7.03 -11.04
CA TRP A 168 -5.46 -6.68 -11.29
C TRP A 168 -4.98 -5.62 -10.31
N LEU A 169 -3.66 -5.47 -10.18
CA LEU A 169 -3.05 -4.42 -9.36
C LEU A 169 -2.29 -3.42 -10.24
N LEU A 170 -2.44 -2.14 -9.90
CA LEU A 170 -1.54 -1.06 -10.32
C LEU A 170 -0.69 -0.63 -9.14
N TYR A 171 0.59 -0.38 -9.38
CA TYR A 171 1.50 0.17 -8.36
C TYR A 171 2.28 1.35 -8.92
N CYS A 172 2.33 2.45 -8.19
CA CYS A 172 3.03 3.68 -8.57
C CYS A 172 4.14 4.01 -7.57
N HIS A 173 5.37 4.17 -8.06
CA HIS A 173 6.54 4.39 -7.20
C HIS A 173 7.79 4.87 -7.98
N PRO A 174 8.75 5.56 -7.34
CA PRO A 174 10.01 5.94 -7.97
C PRO A 174 10.84 4.74 -8.45
N THR A 175 11.15 4.70 -9.74
CA THR A 175 11.78 3.51 -10.35
C THR A 175 13.32 3.52 -10.30
N ASN A 176 13.92 4.61 -9.85
CA ASN A 176 15.37 4.72 -9.75
C ASN A 176 15.89 4.18 -8.40
N PRO A 177 16.76 3.15 -8.39
CA PRO A 177 17.20 2.52 -7.14
C PRO A 177 18.13 3.41 -6.28
N ARG A 178 18.65 4.52 -6.82
CA ARG A 178 19.62 5.37 -6.12
C ARG A 178 19.00 6.62 -5.49
N LYS A 179 17.92 7.12 -6.06
CA LYS A 179 17.27 8.38 -5.68
C LYS A 179 15.80 8.32 -6.08
N ARG A 180 14.93 9.11 -5.46
CA ARG A 180 13.53 9.14 -5.83
C ARG A 180 13.34 9.99 -7.10
N ALA A 181 13.23 9.29 -8.22
CA ALA A 181 13.15 9.87 -9.57
C ALA A 181 12.56 8.84 -10.54
N CYS A 182 12.10 9.31 -11.70
CA CYS A 182 11.48 8.51 -12.75
C CYS A 182 10.26 7.73 -12.21
N LEU A 183 9.17 8.44 -11.90
CA LEU A 183 7.96 7.83 -11.34
C LEU A 183 7.35 6.90 -12.37
N GLY A 184 7.14 5.64 -11.98
CA GLY A 184 6.63 4.62 -12.87
C GLY A 184 5.42 3.90 -12.30
N VAL A 185 4.56 3.49 -13.21
CA VAL A 185 3.40 2.64 -12.95
C VAL A 185 3.70 1.22 -13.42
N TYR A 186 3.48 0.27 -12.53
CA TYR A 186 3.63 -1.16 -12.74
C TYR A 186 2.25 -1.81 -12.78
N LEU A 187 2.09 -2.82 -13.63
CA LEU A 187 0.86 -3.61 -13.75
C LEU A 187 1.14 -5.04 -13.29
N ASN A 188 0.24 -5.61 -12.49
CA ASN A 188 0.24 -7.02 -12.13
C ASN A 188 -1.11 -7.65 -12.52
N LYS A 189 -1.06 -8.55 -13.51
CA LYS A 189 -2.24 -9.27 -14.02
C LYS A 189 -2.50 -10.59 -13.30
N SER A 190 -1.55 -11.02 -12.47
CA SER A 190 -1.62 -12.26 -11.66
C SER A 190 -1.15 -11.99 -10.24
N PRO A 191 -1.93 -11.26 -9.40
CA PRO A 191 -1.52 -10.83 -8.06
C PRO A 191 -1.08 -11.93 -7.07
N TRP A 192 -1.36 -13.20 -7.38
CA TRP A 192 -1.02 -14.37 -6.57
C TRP A 192 0.36 -14.93 -6.87
N ASP A 193 0.88 -14.59 -8.05
CA ASP A 193 2.22 -14.93 -8.44
C ASP A 193 3.16 -13.82 -7.94
N ALA A 194 4.12 -14.20 -7.09
CA ALA A 194 5.21 -13.32 -6.64
C ALA A 194 6.01 -12.69 -7.80
N SER A 195 5.89 -13.26 -9.01
CA SER A 195 6.50 -12.77 -10.24
C SER A 195 5.51 -12.09 -11.21
N GLY A 196 4.24 -11.92 -10.81
CA GLY A 196 3.13 -11.45 -11.65
C GLY A 196 3.21 -10.00 -12.11
N TRP A 197 4.07 -9.18 -11.50
CA TRP A 197 4.39 -7.84 -12.00
C TRP A 197 4.98 -7.92 -13.42
N GLU A 198 4.55 -7.06 -14.34
CA GLU A 198 5.12 -7.00 -15.68
C GLU A 198 6.57 -6.50 -15.66
N ASP A 199 7.38 -6.92 -16.64
CA ASP A 199 8.76 -6.44 -16.78
C ASP A 199 8.82 -5.00 -17.26
N HIS A 200 7.80 -4.58 -18.00
CA HIS A 200 7.63 -3.20 -18.45
C HIS A 200 6.89 -2.38 -17.39
N LYS A 201 7.29 -1.12 -17.25
CA LYS A 201 6.66 -0.12 -16.41
C LYS A 201 6.49 1.15 -17.23
N LEU A 202 5.36 1.81 -17.07
CA LEU A 202 5.09 3.08 -17.74
C LEU A 202 5.69 4.21 -16.90
N ILE A 203 6.68 4.93 -17.43
CA ILE A 203 7.17 6.15 -16.78
C ILE A 203 6.19 7.28 -17.05
N ILE A 204 5.53 7.76 -15.99
CA ILE A 204 4.55 8.85 -16.06
C ILE A 204 5.17 10.21 -15.72
N TYR A 205 6.34 10.21 -15.07
CA TYR A 205 7.07 11.45 -14.79
C TYR A 205 8.60 11.23 -14.73
N ASP A 206 9.32 11.86 -15.65
CA ASP A 206 10.79 11.79 -15.75
C ASP A 206 11.48 12.97 -15.04
N GLY A 207 11.37 13.03 -13.72
CA GLY A 207 11.99 14.06 -12.88
C GLY A 207 12.11 13.63 -11.40
N PRO A 208 12.63 14.50 -10.52
CA PRO A 208 12.58 14.28 -9.06
C PRO A 208 11.14 14.12 -8.56
N ASN A 209 10.85 12.99 -7.92
CA ASN A 209 9.53 12.68 -7.37
C ASN A 209 9.63 11.85 -6.11
N GLY A 210 8.64 11.96 -5.24
CA GLY A 210 8.60 11.29 -3.95
C GLY A 210 7.34 10.44 -3.81
N TYR A 211 6.50 10.83 -2.85
CA TYR A 211 5.28 10.12 -2.51
C TYR A 211 4.27 10.25 -3.65
N SER A 212 3.44 9.23 -3.83
CA SER A 212 2.37 9.25 -4.81
C SER A 212 1.14 8.54 -4.29
N ASP A 213 -0.02 8.86 -4.85
CA ASP A 213 -1.28 8.20 -4.54
C ASP A 213 -2.14 8.01 -5.80
N LEU A 214 -2.55 6.77 -6.04
CA LEU A 214 -3.37 6.37 -7.18
C LEU A 214 -4.85 6.41 -6.80
N ALA A 215 -5.69 6.81 -7.75
CA ALA A 215 -7.14 6.69 -7.63
C ALA A 215 -7.76 6.28 -8.97
N GLN A 216 -8.76 5.40 -8.94
CA GLN A 216 -9.57 5.12 -10.12
C GLN A 216 -10.58 6.24 -10.34
N CYS A 217 -10.66 6.75 -11.56
CA CYS A 217 -11.67 7.74 -11.94
C CYS A 217 -13.05 7.09 -12.08
N GLY A 218 -14.12 7.90 -11.99
CA GLY A 218 -15.50 7.42 -11.93
C GLY A 218 -16.00 6.64 -13.16
N ASP A 219 -15.28 6.67 -14.28
CA ASP A 219 -15.60 5.87 -15.48
C ASP A 219 -15.01 4.45 -15.44
N GLY A 220 -14.20 4.13 -14.43
CA GLY A 220 -13.52 2.85 -14.24
C GLY A 220 -12.39 2.57 -15.24
N LYS A 221 -12.11 3.49 -16.17
CA LYS A 221 -11.16 3.31 -17.28
C LYS A 221 -9.91 4.17 -17.14
N GLN A 222 -10.00 5.25 -16.38
CA GLN A 222 -8.90 6.18 -16.14
C GLN A 222 -8.39 6.07 -14.69
N PHE A 223 -7.11 6.38 -14.50
CA PHE A 223 -6.44 6.28 -13.22
C PHE A 223 -5.64 7.55 -12.96
N ALA A 224 -6.09 8.36 -11.99
CA ALA A 224 -5.37 9.54 -11.59
C ALA A 224 -4.20 9.18 -10.64
N CYS A 225 -3.13 9.98 -10.71
CA CYS A 225 -2.00 9.90 -9.79
C CYS A 225 -1.72 11.28 -9.21
N LEU A 226 -1.87 11.44 -7.89
CA LEU A 226 -1.36 12.59 -7.16
C LEU A 226 0.08 12.29 -6.74
N MET A 227 1.02 13.21 -6.96
CA MET A 227 2.44 12.94 -6.63
C MET A 227 3.18 14.17 -6.12
N GLU A 228 4.18 13.93 -5.26
CA GLU A 228 5.26 14.87 -4.99
C GLU A 228 6.18 14.93 -6.20
N CYS A 229 6.31 16.11 -6.80
CA CYS A 229 7.26 16.34 -7.89
C CYS A 229 7.84 17.75 -7.82
N GLY A 230 9.01 17.97 -8.46
CA GLY A 230 9.59 19.31 -8.56
C GLY A 230 10.79 19.38 -9.51
N GLU A 231 11.26 20.61 -9.77
CA GLU A 231 12.30 20.86 -10.78
C GLU A 231 13.72 20.60 -10.26
N ILE A 232 13.97 20.85 -8.97
CA ILE A 232 15.29 20.70 -8.32
C ILE A 232 15.27 19.56 -7.28
N SER A 233 14.13 19.35 -6.64
CA SER A 233 13.89 18.32 -5.62
C SER A 233 12.42 17.89 -5.66
N GLU A 234 12.06 16.88 -4.90
CA GLU A 234 10.70 16.30 -4.81
C GLU A 234 9.65 17.30 -4.27
N VAL A 235 10.08 18.47 -3.78
CA VAL A 235 9.22 19.46 -3.14
C VAL A 235 8.44 20.30 -4.17
N PHE A 236 7.16 19.97 -4.27
CA PHE A 236 5.97 20.76 -4.67
C PHE A 236 5.87 21.33 -6.10
N LYS A 237 5.21 20.56 -6.96
CA LYS A 237 4.23 21.00 -7.97
C LYS A 237 3.10 19.96 -7.97
N LEU A 238 1.87 20.36 -7.65
CA LEU A 238 0.70 19.52 -7.92
C LEU A 238 0.56 19.40 -9.43
N SER A 239 0.66 18.19 -9.96
CA SER A 239 0.33 17.92 -11.36
C SER A 239 -0.65 16.75 -11.42
N ASP A 240 -1.85 17.02 -11.93
CA ASP A 240 -2.83 16.01 -12.30
C ASP A 240 -2.43 15.43 -13.67
N ILE A 241 -1.99 14.17 -13.73
CA ILE A 241 -1.78 13.40 -14.98
C ILE A 241 -1.93 11.90 -14.60
N ILE A 242 -2.67 10.98 -15.27
CA ILE A 242 -3.20 10.80 -16.64
C ILE A 242 -4.67 10.35 -16.57
#